data_AF-A0A7Y5XVA1-F1
#
_entry.id   AF-A0A7Y5XVA1-F1
#
_cell.length_a   1.000
_cell.length_b   1.000
_cell.length_c   1.000
_cell.angle_alpha   90.00
_cell.angle_beta   90.00
_cell.angle_gamma   90.00
#
_symmetry.space_group_name_H-M   'P 1'
#
loop_
_entity.id
_entity.type
_entity.pdbx_description
1 polymer ?
#
loop_
_entity_poly.entity_id
_entity_poly.type
_entity_poly.pdbx_seq_one_letter_code
_entity_poly.pdbx_strand_id
1 'polypeptide(L)'
;MRRRSKALWAAVALLAVNAVLVVAQPGLALPGSLGNYFFGPKLVRAEVLVKDGGVLHDYRVDRGTIRSKAGGVLTLLERDGSLVQIQVAPTAAITLGGRPAAYANLRKGMVATVIRDGDAPASEVRATRR
;
A
#
# COMPACT_ATOMS: atom_id res chain seq x y z
N MET A 1 -51.28 -30.87 -5.55
CA MET A 1 -50.00 -31.06 -4.82
C MET A 1 -48.75 -30.49 -5.53
N ARG A 2 -48.65 -30.48 -6.87
CA ARG A 2 -47.47 -30.01 -7.65
C ARG A 2 -47.03 -28.54 -7.49
N ARG A 3 -47.92 -27.64 -7.04
CA ARG A 3 -47.60 -26.19 -6.89
C ARG A 3 -46.91 -25.88 -5.57
N ARG A 4 -47.26 -26.62 -4.52
CA ARG A 4 -46.64 -26.52 -3.18
C ARG A 4 -45.18 -27.03 -3.19
N SER A 5 -44.89 -28.06 -3.98
CA SER A 5 -43.52 -28.56 -4.11
C SER A 5 -42.57 -27.57 -4.81
N LYS A 6 -43.04 -26.86 -5.85
CA LYS A 6 -42.23 -25.83 -6.53
C LYS A 6 -41.90 -24.64 -5.62
N ALA A 7 -42.85 -24.20 -4.81
CA ALA A 7 -42.63 -23.14 -3.83
C ALA A 7 -41.62 -23.55 -2.76
N LEU A 8 -41.67 -24.81 -2.32
CA LEU A 8 -40.71 -25.37 -1.37
C LEU A 8 -39.28 -25.36 -1.96
N TRP A 9 -39.10 -25.80 -3.21
CA TRP A 9 -37.80 -25.79 -3.87
C TRP A 9 -37.25 -24.38 -4.10
N ALA A 10 -38.11 -23.41 -4.43
CA ALA A 10 -37.70 -22.02 -4.55
C ALA A 10 -37.22 -21.45 -3.21
N ALA A 11 -37.90 -21.75 -2.10
CA ALA A 11 -37.48 -21.33 -0.77
C ALA A 11 -36.14 -21.96 -0.36
N VAL A 12 -35.93 -23.25 -0.66
CA VAL A 12 -34.65 -23.93 -0.40
C VAL A 12 -33.51 -23.31 -1.21
N ALA A 13 -33.74 -23.01 -2.49
CA ALA A 13 -32.74 -22.36 -3.34
C ALA A 13 -32.38 -20.96 -2.82
N LEU A 14 -33.37 -20.17 -2.40
CA LEU A 14 -33.13 -18.84 -1.82
C LEU A 14 -32.37 -18.92 -0.49
N LEU A 15 -32.68 -19.89 0.37
CA LEU A 15 -31.95 -20.12 1.62
C LEU A 15 -30.51 -20.57 1.35
N ALA A 16 -30.28 -21.41 0.34
CA ALA A 16 -28.93 -21.81 -0.05
C ALA A 16 -28.12 -20.62 -0.57
N VAL A 17 -28.70 -19.79 -1.44
CA VAL A 17 -28.04 -18.55 -1.91
C VAL A 17 -27.74 -17.62 -0.75
N ASN A 18 -28.68 -17.44 0.18
CA ASN A 18 -28.48 -16.60 1.36
C ASN A 18 -27.35 -17.12 2.27
N ALA A 19 -27.30 -18.44 2.51
CA ALA A 19 -26.24 -19.07 3.28
C ALA A 19 -24.86 -18.91 2.62
N VAL A 20 -24.80 -19.08 1.29
CA VAL A 20 -23.57 -18.84 0.52
C VAL A 20 -23.12 -17.38 0.62
N LEU A 21 -24.05 -16.43 0.51
CA LEU A 21 -23.73 -15.00 0.60
C LEU A 21 -23.24 -14.58 2.00
N VAL A 22 -23.77 -15.17 3.07
CA VAL A 22 -23.31 -14.92 4.45
C VAL A 22 -21.87 -15.42 4.66
N VAL A 23 -21.53 -16.58 4.10
CA VAL A 23 -20.19 -17.19 4.26
C VAL A 23 -19.17 -16.58 3.29
N ALA A 24 -19.59 -16.08 2.12
CA ALA A 24 -18.72 -15.50 1.10
C ALA A 24 -18.26 -14.05 1.38
N GLN A 25 -18.81 -13.38 2.39
CA GLN A 25 -18.45 -12.01 2.76
C GLN A 25 -16.94 -11.73 2.95
N PRO A 26 -16.10 -12.65 3.47
CA PRO A 26 -14.67 -12.40 3.66
C PRO A 26 -13.89 -12.09 2.36
N GLY A 27 -14.41 -12.52 1.20
CA GLY A 27 -13.80 -12.24 -0.11
C GLY A 27 -14.28 -10.95 -0.78
N LEU A 28 -15.36 -10.35 -0.27
CA LEU A 28 -16.00 -9.13 -0.79
C LEU A 28 -15.91 -7.94 0.18
N ALA A 29 -15.57 -8.19 1.44
CA ALA A 29 -15.32 -7.15 2.42
C ALA A 29 -14.00 -6.46 2.10
N LEU A 30 -14.04 -5.12 2.02
CA LEU A 30 -12.83 -4.33 2.17
C LEU A 30 -12.20 -4.72 3.52
N PRO A 31 -10.92 -5.12 3.57
CA PRO A 31 -10.31 -5.64 4.78
C PRO A 31 -10.33 -4.59 5.89
N GLY A 32 -10.58 -5.06 7.12
CA GLY A 32 -10.81 -4.21 8.31
C GLY A 32 -9.66 -3.29 8.73
N SER A 33 -8.53 -3.25 8.02
CA SER A 33 -7.51 -2.22 8.21
C SER A 33 -6.95 -1.75 6.87
N LEU A 34 -7.22 -0.49 6.52
CA LEU A 34 -6.59 0.20 5.40
C LEU A 34 -5.05 0.19 5.51
N GLY A 35 -4.52 0.12 6.74
CA GLY A 35 -3.08 0.16 7.01
C GLY A 35 -2.24 -0.84 6.21
N ASN A 36 -2.67 -2.08 6.06
CA ASN A 36 -1.91 -3.08 5.29
C ASN A 36 -1.96 -2.86 3.77
N TYR A 37 -2.98 -2.19 3.25
CA TYR A 37 -3.08 -1.85 1.83
C TYR A 37 -2.26 -0.59 1.51
N PHE A 38 -2.31 0.40 2.40
CA PHE A 38 -1.60 1.66 2.23
C PHE A 38 -0.14 1.62 2.68
N PHE A 39 0.26 0.67 3.53
CA PHE A 39 1.61 0.63 4.12
C PHE A 39 2.25 -0.77 4.14
N GLY A 40 1.58 -1.79 3.59
CA GLY A 40 2.06 -3.17 3.59
C GLY A 40 2.73 -3.62 2.28
N PRO A 41 3.07 -4.92 2.17
CA PRO A 41 3.77 -5.48 1.01
C PRO A 41 3.00 -5.39 -0.33
N LYS A 42 1.69 -5.13 -0.29
CA LYS A 42 0.84 -4.98 -1.49
C LYS A 42 0.87 -3.57 -2.08
N LEU A 43 1.40 -2.59 -1.35
CA LEU A 43 1.49 -1.21 -1.81
C LEU A 43 2.39 -1.12 -3.05
N VAL A 44 1.86 -0.52 -4.11
CA VAL A 44 2.64 0.03 -5.23
C VAL A 44 2.93 1.50 -4.89
N ARG A 45 1.84 2.27 -4.82
CA ARG A 45 1.81 3.68 -4.45
C ARG A 45 0.50 4.03 -3.76
N ALA A 46 0.54 5.03 -2.90
CA ALA A 46 -0.63 5.74 -2.40
C ALA A 46 -0.45 7.26 -2.54
N GLU A 47 -1.58 7.95 -2.70
CA GLU A 47 -1.71 9.40 -2.55
C GLU A 47 -2.66 9.64 -1.37
N VAL A 48 -2.25 10.48 -0.43
CA VAL A 48 -2.93 10.71 0.83
C VAL A 48 -3.01 12.19 1.11
N LEU A 49 -4.21 12.73 0.95
CA LEU A 49 -4.53 14.11 1.32
C LEU A 49 -4.70 14.21 2.84
N VAL A 50 -3.89 15.05 3.49
CA VAL A 50 -3.92 15.26 4.94
C VAL A 50 -4.05 16.74 5.22
N LYS A 51 -5.07 17.12 6.00
CA LYS A 51 -5.17 18.48 6.54
C LYS A 51 -4.57 18.52 7.94
N ASP A 52 -3.42 19.17 8.09
CA ASP A 52 -2.71 19.29 9.36
C ASP A 52 -2.26 20.74 9.58
N GLY A 53 -2.39 21.25 10.81
CA GLY A 53 -2.04 22.65 11.13
C GLY A 53 -2.75 23.71 10.26
N GLY A 54 -3.88 23.37 9.62
CA GLY A 54 -4.58 24.24 8.67
C GLY A 54 -4.08 24.17 7.22
N VAL A 55 -3.00 23.43 6.96
CA VAL A 55 -2.42 23.19 5.63
C VAL A 55 -2.93 21.86 5.07
N LEU A 56 -3.23 21.83 3.77
CA LEU A 56 -3.54 20.59 3.06
C LEU A 56 -2.24 20.08 2.41
N HIS A 57 -1.83 18.88 2.80
CA HIS A 57 -0.70 18.14 2.24
C HIS A 57 -1.20 17.05 1.29
N ASP A 58 -0.45 16.78 0.23
CA ASP A 58 -0.71 15.69 -0.70
C ASP A 58 0.45 14.69 -0.65
N TYR A 59 0.39 13.77 0.31
CA TYR A 59 1.47 12.82 0.50
C TYR A 59 1.44 11.70 -0.53
N ARG A 60 2.51 11.57 -1.31
CA ARG A 60 2.82 10.34 -2.03
C ARG A 60 3.61 9.39 -1.16
N VAL A 61 3.18 8.13 -1.14
CA VAL A 61 3.85 7.01 -0.50
C VAL A 61 4.21 5.98 -1.58
N ASP A 62 5.48 5.92 -1.94
CA ASP A 62 6.02 5.02 -2.96
C ASP A 62 6.65 3.80 -2.28
N ARG A 63 6.38 2.58 -2.76
CA ARG A 63 7.03 1.36 -2.23
C ARG A 63 7.61 0.50 -3.34
N GLY A 64 8.90 0.19 -3.18
CA GLY A 64 9.58 -0.66 -4.14
C GLY A 64 10.92 -1.20 -3.65
N THR A 65 11.56 -1.98 -4.51
CA THR A 65 12.93 -2.44 -4.30
C THR A 65 13.90 -1.42 -4.86
N ILE A 66 14.90 -1.00 -4.08
CA ILE A 66 15.94 -0.10 -4.55
C ILE A 66 16.71 -0.78 -5.70
N ARG A 67 16.69 -0.19 -6.89
CA ARG A 67 17.46 -0.63 -8.06
C ARG A 67 18.81 0.07 -8.16
N SER A 68 18.86 1.35 -7.84
CA SER A 68 20.08 2.16 -7.80
C SER A 68 19.91 3.34 -6.84
N LYS A 69 21.05 3.92 -6.44
CA LYS A 69 21.12 5.19 -5.71
C LYS A 69 22.28 6.01 -6.26
N ALA A 70 22.06 7.28 -6.58
CA ALA A 70 23.11 8.18 -7.06
C ALA A 70 22.69 9.63 -6.86
N GLY A 71 23.62 10.48 -6.38
CA GLY A 71 23.39 11.93 -6.30
C GLY A 71 22.15 12.36 -5.50
N GLY A 72 21.76 11.62 -4.45
CA GLY A 72 20.54 11.89 -3.69
C GLY A 72 19.26 11.31 -4.31
N VAL A 73 19.34 10.67 -5.48
CA VAL A 73 18.21 10.04 -6.16
C VAL A 73 18.12 8.57 -5.79
N LEU A 74 16.95 8.09 -5.41
CA LEU A 74 16.63 6.67 -5.34
C LEU A 74 15.86 6.26 -6.59
N THR A 75 16.28 5.17 -7.22
CA THR A 75 15.45 4.49 -8.22
C THR A 75 14.81 3.27 -7.57
N LEU A 76 13.47 3.24 -7.49
CA LEU A 76 12.72 2.11 -6.98
C LEU A 76 12.10 1.32 -8.14
N LEU A 77 12.14 0.00 -8.04
CA LEU A 77 11.24 -0.88 -8.79
C LEU A 77 10.01 -1.13 -7.92
N GLU A 78 8.89 -0.53 -8.30
CA GLU A 78 7.61 -0.73 -7.63
C GLU A 78 7.01 -2.09 -7.99
N ARG A 79 5.98 -2.50 -7.24
CA ARG A 79 5.40 -3.84 -7.36
C ARG A 79 4.70 -4.07 -8.71
N ASP A 80 4.24 -3.03 -9.37
CA ASP A 80 3.62 -3.09 -10.71
C ASP A 80 4.64 -3.21 -11.85
N GLY A 81 5.95 -3.18 -11.53
CA GLY A 81 7.03 -3.26 -12.51
C GLY A 81 7.56 -1.90 -12.96
N SER A 82 6.96 -0.80 -12.52
CA SER A 82 7.42 0.54 -12.86
C SER A 82 8.76 0.88 -12.17
N LEU A 83 9.58 1.68 -12.85
CA LEU A 83 10.79 2.28 -12.28
C LEU A 83 10.53 3.75 -12.01
N VAL A 84 10.71 4.15 -10.75
CA VAL A 84 10.46 5.52 -10.31
C VAL A 84 11.73 6.13 -9.75
N GLN A 85 12.02 7.37 -10.13
CA GLN A 85 13.15 8.13 -9.62
C GLN A 85 12.64 9.17 -8.65
N ILE A 86 13.18 9.15 -7.43
CA ILE A 86 12.73 10.01 -6.34
C ILE A 86 13.95 10.72 -5.76
N GLN A 87 13.92 12.05 -5.79
CA GLN A 87 14.90 12.87 -5.08
C GLN A 87 14.69 12.69 -3.58
N VAL A 88 15.77 12.48 -2.82
CA VAL A 88 15.72 12.43 -1.36
C VAL A 88 16.26 13.73 -0.81
N ALA A 89 15.49 14.39 0.06
CA ALA A 89 15.94 15.63 0.69
C ALA A 89 17.23 15.37 1.49
N PRO A 90 18.20 16.29 1.52
CA PRO A 90 19.39 16.16 2.38
C PRO A 90 19.05 16.02 3.87
N THR A 91 17.89 16.52 4.29
CA THR A 91 17.34 16.48 5.64
C THR A 91 16.35 15.34 5.87
N ALA A 92 16.19 14.42 4.90
CA ALA A 92 15.21 13.34 5.01
C ALA A 92 15.47 12.47 6.25
N ALA A 93 14.41 12.10 6.95
CA ALA A 93 14.46 11.09 7.99
C ALA A 93 14.62 9.72 7.34
N ILE A 94 15.74 9.04 7.58
CA ILE A 94 16.03 7.74 6.96
C ILE A 94 16.14 6.68 8.05
N THR A 95 15.44 5.56 7.88
CA THR A 95 15.54 4.40 8.76
C THR A 95 15.90 3.13 7.99
N LEU A 96 16.67 2.24 8.61
CA LEU A 96 16.99 0.90 8.14
C LEU A 96 16.61 -0.12 9.21
N GLY A 97 15.59 -0.94 8.95
CA GLY A 97 15.07 -1.90 9.95
C GLY A 97 14.56 -1.21 11.22
N GLY A 98 13.95 -0.02 11.07
CA GLY A 98 13.43 0.78 12.19
C GLY A 98 14.47 1.59 12.95
N ARG A 99 15.76 1.51 12.60
CA ARG A 99 16.82 2.30 13.24
C ARG A 99 17.24 3.48 12.36
N PRO A 100 17.57 4.67 12.91
CA PRO A 100 18.10 5.78 12.13
C PRO A 100 19.32 5.37 11.29
N ALA A 101 19.39 5.86 10.07
CA ALA A 101 20.45 5.56 9.12
C ALA A 101 20.73 6.76 8.21
N ALA A 102 21.82 6.73 7.46
CA ALA A 102 22.12 7.72 6.43
C ALA A 102 21.75 7.21 5.03
N TYR A 103 21.57 8.13 4.08
CA TYR A 103 21.40 7.79 2.65
C TYR A 103 22.53 6.89 2.13
N ALA A 104 23.74 7.09 2.64
CA ALA A 104 24.91 6.28 2.34
C ALA A 104 24.77 4.81 2.78
N ASN A 105 23.85 4.45 3.68
CA ASN A 105 23.60 3.07 4.13
C ASN A 105 22.60 2.32 3.25
N LEU A 106 21.79 3.01 2.45
CA LEU A 106 20.85 2.39 1.53
C LEU A 106 21.59 1.58 0.46
N ARG A 107 21.05 0.43 0.03
CA ARG A 107 21.69 -0.45 -0.95
C ARG A 107 20.66 -0.97 -1.94
N LYS A 108 21.14 -1.28 -3.15
CA LYS A 108 20.38 -2.06 -4.14
C LYS A 108 19.86 -3.34 -3.50
N GLY A 109 18.60 -3.69 -3.79
CA GLY A 109 17.93 -4.89 -3.28
C GLY A 109 17.17 -4.71 -1.96
N MET A 110 17.39 -3.61 -1.23
CA MET A 110 16.55 -3.27 -0.07
C MET A 110 15.13 -2.90 -0.53
N VAL A 111 14.14 -3.21 0.30
CA VAL A 111 12.78 -2.69 0.11
C VAL A 111 12.72 -1.34 0.80
N ALA A 112 12.21 -0.33 0.11
CA ALA A 112 12.03 1.02 0.64
C ALA A 112 10.58 1.47 0.49
N THR A 113 10.08 2.13 1.53
CA THR A 113 8.89 3.00 1.48
C THR A 113 9.37 4.43 1.59
N VAL A 114 9.01 5.27 0.62
CA VAL A 114 9.47 6.65 0.48
C VAL A 114 8.25 7.57 0.54
N ILE A 115 8.34 8.65 1.32
CA ILE A 115 7.24 9.58 1.55
C ILE A 115 7.67 10.99 1.14
N ARG A 116 6.82 11.66 0.37
CA ARG A 116 7.02 13.02 -0.13
C ARG A 116 5.70 13.77 -0.23
N ASP A 117 5.73 15.10 -0.10
CA ASP A 117 4.58 15.97 -0.31
C ASP A 117 4.58 16.43 -1.78
N GLY A 118 3.59 15.98 -2.55
CA GLY A 118 3.49 16.14 -4.00
C GLY A 118 4.77 15.70 -4.72
N ASP A 119 5.36 16.64 -5.46
CA ASP A 119 6.59 16.45 -6.23
C ASP A 119 7.86 16.97 -5.55
N ALA A 120 7.77 17.34 -4.27
CA ALA A 120 8.94 17.71 -3.48
C ALA A 120 9.89 16.51 -3.29
N PRO A 121 11.18 16.76 -2.98
CA PRO A 121 12.08 15.71 -2.52
C PRO A 121 11.52 14.98 -1.30
N ALA A 122 11.76 13.67 -1.23
CA ALA A 122 11.29 12.84 -0.14
C ALA A 122 11.83 13.31 1.21
N SER A 123 10.92 13.48 2.16
CA SER A 123 11.20 13.85 3.55
C SER A 123 11.42 12.63 4.43
N GLU A 124 10.96 11.44 4.01
CA GLU A 124 11.16 10.20 4.76
C GLU A 124 11.48 8.99 3.85
N VAL A 125 12.42 8.16 4.28
CA VAL A 125 12.73 6.87 3.66
C VAL A 125 12.82 5.79 4.73
N ARG A 126 11.96 4.77 4.64
CA ARG A 126 11.97 3.58 5.50
C ARG A 126 12.45 2.39 4.68
N ALA A 127 13.64 1.89 4.99
CA ALA A 127 14.22 0.75 4.29
C ALA A 127 14.31 -0.50 5.19
N THR A 128 14.19 -1.67 4.57
CA THR A 128 14.50 -2.95 5.21
C THR A 128 15.36 -3.80 4.28
N ARG A 129 16.20 -4.66 4.87
CA ARG A 129 16.85 -5.73 4.11
C ARG A 129 15.78 -6.73 3.67
N ARG A 130 15.99 -7.33 2.50
CA ARG A 130 15.14 -8.40 2.00
C ARG A 130 15.48 -9.71 2.69
#